data_AF-A0A922VCF6-F1
#
_entry.id   AF-A0A922VCF6-F1
#
_cell.length_a   1.000
_cell.length_b   1.000
_cell.length_c   1.000
_cell.angle_alpha   90.00
_cell.angle_beta   90.00
_cell.angle_gamma   90.00
#
_symmetry.space_group_name_H-M   'P 1'
#
loop_
_entity.id
_entity.type
_entity.pdbx_description
1 polymer ?
#
loop_
_entity_poly.entity_id
_entity_poly.type
_entity_poly.pdbx_seq_one_letter_code
_entity_poly.pdbx_strand_id
1 'polypeptide(L)'
;MAVTIREADLIESVADALQFISYYHPMDYIRALGAAYEAEQGPAAKDAIAQILTNSRMCAEGHRPICQDTGIVTVFVKWGQDCRLESDRSLQEVVDEGVRRAYLNPENKLRASILADPAFTRRNTRDNTPSVLHVEMVPGATVSVDVAAKGGGSENKSKFKMMNPSDSIVDWVLEMLPQMGAGWCPPGMLGIGIGGTAEKAMLLAKESLMGPIDMAQLKARGPRDDIEALRIEIYDKVNALGIGAQGLGGLSTIL
;
A
#
# COMPACT_ATOMS: atom_id res chain seq x y z
N MET A 1 -28.56 -6.23 -20.42
CA MET A 1 -27.64 -7.18 -21.07
C MET A 1 -26.39 -7.22 -20.21
N ALA A 2 -25.89 -8.41 -19.85
CA ALA A 2 -24.68 -8.50 -19.05
C ALA A 2 -23.47 -8.03 -19.87
N VAL A 3 -22.61 -7.21 -19.28
CA VAL A 3 -21.32 -6.82 -19.86
C VAL A 3 -20.35 -7.97 -19.65
N THR A 4 -19.80 -8.47 -20.76
CA THR A 4 -18.79 -9.53 -20.72
C THR A 4 -17.41 -8.93 -20.47
N ILE A 5 -16.74 -9.41 -19.42
CA ILE A 5 -15.35 -9.09 -19.11
C ILE A 5 -14.49 -10.27 -19.56
N ARG A 6 -13.59 -10.04 -20.52
CA ARG A 6 -12.75 -11.12 -21.07
C ARG A 6 -11.69 -11.50 -20.04
N GLU A 7 -11.39 -12.81 -19.93
CA GLU A 7 -10.32 -13.30 -19.06
C GLU A 7 -8.98 -12.59 -19.32
N ALA A 8 -8.64 -12.42 -20.60
CA ALA A 8 -7.39 -11.78 -21.02
C ALA A 8 -7.28 -10.33 -20.53
N ASP A 9 -8.37 -9.55 -20.60
CA ASP A 9 -8.37 -8.13 -20.20
C ASP A 9 -8.04 -7.99 -18.70
N LEU A 10 -8.61 -8.88 -17.87
CA LEU A 10 -8.37 -8.86 -16.43
C LEU A 10 -6.94 -9.31 -16.08
N ILE A 11 -6.44 -10.36 -16.73
CA ILE A 11 -5.07 -10.84 -16.54
C ILE A 11 -4.05 -9.77 -16.92
N GLU A 12 -4.22 -9.15 -18.09
CA GLU A 12 -3.32 -8.11 -18.61
C GLU A 12 -3.35 -6.89 -17.69
N SER A 13 -4.54 -6.43 -17.29
CA SER A 13 -4.68 -5.28 -16.38
C SER A 13 -3.97 -5.50 -15.04
N VAL A 14 -4.11 -6.69 -14.43
CA VAL A 14 -3.41 -7.01 -13.17
C VAL A 14 -1.90 -7.09 -13.38
N ALA A 15 -1.46 -7.72 -14.47
CA ALA A 15 -0.04 -7.89 -14.76
C ALA A 15 0.65 -6.54 -15.01
N ASP A 16 0.05 -5.69 -15.83
CA ASP A 16 0.55 -4.37 -16.19
C ASP A 16 0.55 -3.43 -14.98
N ALA A 17 -0.52 -3.45 -14.17
CA ALA A 17 -0.57 -2.63 -12.96
C ALA A 17 0.54 -3.01 -11.97
N LEU A 18 0.79 -4.31 -11.74
CA LEU A 18 1.86 -4.78 -10.86
C LEU A 18 3.25 -4.43 -11.39
N GLN A 19 3.45 -4.51 -12.70
CA GLN A 19 4.69 -4.08 -13.35
C GLN A 19 4.89 -2.57 -13.19
N PHE A 20 3.85 -1.77 -13.47
CA PHE A 20 3.89 -0.32 -13.35
C PHE A 20 4.25 0.14 -11.93
N ILE A 21 3.56 -0.37 -10.90
CA ILE A 21 3.82 0.03 -9.51
C ILE A 21 5.15 -0.52 -8.97
N SER A 22 5.78 -1.49 -9.67
CA SER A 22 7.07 -2.03 -9.22
C SER A 22 8.19 -1.00 -9.34
N TYR A 23 8.12 -0.09 -10.33
CA TYR A 23 9.18 0.89 -10.61
C TYR A 23 8.72 2.36 -10.67
N TYR A 24 7.41 2.63 -10.59
CA TYR A 24 6.88 3.98 -10.40
C TYR A 24 6.25 4.17 -9.03
N HIS A 25 6.76 5.15 -8.27
CA HIS A 25 5.99 5.74 -7.18
C HIS A 25 4.91 6.67 -7.74
N PRO A 26 3.77 6.82 -7.05
CA PRO A 26 2.76 7.79 -7.44
C PRO A 26 3.27 9.23 -7.26
N MET A 27 2.76 10.15 -8.08
CA MET A 27 3.28 11.52 -8.14
C MET A 27 3.01 12.33 -6.87
N ASP A 28 1.95 12.02 -6.13
CA ASP A 28 1.66 12.64 -4.84
C ASP A 28 2.70 12.24 -3.78
N TYR A 29 3.13 10.97 -3.74
CA TYR A 29 4.24 10.51 -2.89
C TYR A 29 5.53 11.27 -3.21
N ILE A 30 5.90 11.38 -4.49
CA ILE A 30 7.13 12.09 -4.90
C ILE A 30 7.08 13.56 -4.52
N ARG A 31 5.92 14.22 -4.68
CA ARG A 31 5.75 15.64 -4.30
C ARG A 31 5.80 15.81 -2.78
N ALA A 32 5.13 14.95 -2.02
CA ALA A 32 5.14 15.00 -0.56
C ALA A 32 6.55 14.75 0.01
N LEU A 33 7.25 13.75 -0.53
CA LEU A 33 8.62 13.44 -0.15
C LEU A 33 9.61 14.55 -0.56
N GLY A 34 9.40 15.19 -1.72
CA GLY A 34 10.16 16.37 -2.13
C GLY A 34 9.95 17.56 -1.19
N ALA A 35 8.72 17.83 -0.75
CA ALA A 35 8.46 18.85 0.25
C ALA A 35 9.11 18.53 1.60
N ALA A 36 9.09 17.25 2.01
CA ALA A 36 9.79 16.77 3.20
C ALA A 36 11.31 16.98 3.10
N TYR A 37 11.92 16.68 1.94
CA TYR A 37 13.35 16.93 1.70
C TYR A 37 13.75 18.39 1.87
N GLU A 38 12.98 19.31 1.26
CA GLU A 38 13.25 20.74 1.35
C GLU A 38 13.12 21.25 2.79
N ALA A 39 12.11 20.78 3.51
CA ALA A 39 11.87 21.16 4.91
C ALA A 39 12.87 20.53 5.90
N GLU A 40 13.42 19.36 5.62
CA GLU A 40 14.27 18.61 6.55
C GLU A 40 15.55 19.37 6.91
N GLN A 41 15.85 19.38 8.21
CA GLN A 41 16.99 20.09 8.81
C GLN A 41 18.06 19.11 9.28
N GLY A 42 17.69 17.88 9.64
CA GLY A 42 18.62 16.84 10.08
C GLY A 42 19.40 16.26 8.90
N PRO A 43 20.75 16.34 8.87
CA PRO A 43 21.54 15.86 7.71
C PRO A 43 21.28 14.39 7.38
N ALA A 44 21.26 13.52 8.39
CA ALA A 44 21.04 12.08 8.18
C ALA A 44 19.65 11.76 7.60
N ALA A 45 18.61 12.43 8.10
CA ALA A 45 17.24 12.28 7.60
C ALA A 45 17.09 12.83 6.18
N LYS A 46 17.70 13.99 5.91
CA LYS A 46 17.70 14.63 4.60
C LYS A 46 18.39 13.75 3.55
N ASP A 47 19.53 13.16 3.90
CA ASP A 47 20.26 12.22 3.05
C ASP A 47 19.44 10.95 2.79
N ALA A 48 18.75 10.42 3.80
CA ALA A 48 17.87 9.27 3.63
C ALA A 48 16.71 9.57 2.65
N ILE A 49 16.08 10.75 2.77
CA ILE A 49 15.05 11.18 1.82
C ILE A 49 15.62 11.33 0.40
N ALA A 50 16.81 11.93 0.26
CA ALA A 50 17.49 12.07 -1.03
C ALA A 50 17.78 10.71 -1.68
N GLN A 51 18.17 9.70 -0.89
CA GLN A 51 18.36 8.34 -1.38
C GLN A 51 17.08 7.73 -1.91
N ILE A 52 15.94 7.92 -1.22
CA ILE A 52 14.63 7.43 -1.69
C ILE A 52 14.24 8.10 -3.01
N LEU A 53 14.37 9.43 -3.11
CA LEU A 53 14.07 10.17 -4.35
C LEU A 53 14.97 9.75 -5.51
N THR A 54 16.28 9.59 -5.25
CA THR A 54 17.25 9.13 -6.25
C THR A 54 16.92 7.71 -6.70
N ASN A 55 16.62 6.81 -5.78
CA ASN A 55 16.20 5.44 -6.08
C ASN A 55 14.93 5.43 -6.93
N SER A 56 13.93 6.22 -6.56
CA SER A 56 12.69 6.32 -7.35
C SER A 56 12.95 6.76 -8.79
N ARG A 57 13.85 7.72 -9.01
CA ARG A 57 14.22 8.15 -10.36
C ARG A 57 14.94 7.04 -11.13
N MET A 58 15.92 6.39 -10.51
CA MET A 58 16.68 5.32 -11.15
C MET A 58 15.79 4.13 -11.51
N CYS A 59 14.83 3.78 -10.66
CA CYS A 59 13.84 2.73 -10.93
C CYS A 59 12.92 3.09 -12.10
N ALA A 60 12.40 4.32 -12.11
CA ALA A 60 11.55 4.83 -13.19
C ALA A 60 12.26 4.87 -14.55
N GLU A 61 13.53 5.30 -14.60
CA GLU A 61 14.33 5.35 -15.84
C GLU A 61 14.82 3.96 -16.27
N GLY A 62 15.15 3.10 -15.30
CA GLY A 62 15.75 1.79 -15.53
C GLY A 62 14.78 0.63 -15.62
N HIS A 63 13.48 0.85 -15.40
CA HIS A 63 12.45 -0.19 -15.27
C HIS A 63 12.86 -1.32 -14.31
N ARG A 64 13.34 -0.94 -13.12
CA ARG A 64 13.77 -1.88 -12.07
C ARG A 64 12.98 -1.70 -10.79
N PRO A 65 12.72 -2.76 -10.02
CA PRO A 65 11.89 -2.65 -8.84
C PRO A 65 12.45 -1.67 -7.82
N ILE A 66 11.58 -0.82 -7.26
CA ILE A 66 11.90 0.18 -6.24
C ILE A 66 12.52 -0.44 -5.00
N CYS A 67 12.08 -1.65 -4.66
CA CYS A 67 12.53 -2.38 -3.48
C CYS A 67 12.90 -3.81 -3.86
N GLN A 68 13.89 -4.38 -3.14
CA GLN A 68 14.20 -5.80 -3.21
C GLN A 68 13.02 -6.68 -2.78
N ASP A 69 12.15 -6.15 -1.93
CA ASP A 69 10.87 -6.77 -1.57
C ASP A 69 9.77 -6.25 -2.48
N THR A 70 9.47 -7.01 -3.52
CA THR A 70 8.42 -6.67 -4.48
C THR A 70 7.01 -6.97 -3.96
N GLY A 71 6.88 -7.44 -2.72
CA GLY A 71 5.63 -7.46 -1.97
C GLY A 71 4.77 -8.72 -2.11
N ILE A 72 3.82 -8.83 -1.19
CA ILE A 72 2.69 -9.77 -1.20
C ILE A 72 1.56 -9.08 -1.96
N VAL A 73 1.06 -9.69 -3.03
CA VAL A 73 0.01 -9.07 -3.83
C VAL A 73 -1.34 -9.16 -3.11
N THR A 74 -1.96 -8.01 -2.90
CA THR A 74 -3.36 -7.89 -2.49
C THR A 74 -4.13 -7.20 -3.62
N VAL A 75 -5.27 -7.76 -4.02
CA VAL A 75 -6.11 -7.24 -5.09
C VAL A 75 -7.50 -6.97 -4.54
N PHE A 76 -7.99 -5.75 -4.75
CA PHE A 76 -9.36 -5.35 -4.43
C PHE A 76 -10.16 -5.23 -5.73
N VAL A 77 -11.19 -6.04 -5.87
CA VAL A 77 -12.07 -6.03 -7.03
C VAL A 77 -13.44 -5.53 -6.61
N LYS A 78 -13.92 -4.46 -7.25
CA LYS A 78 -15.35 -4.12 -7.22
C LYS A 78 -15.98 -4.64 -8.50
N TRP A 79 -16.86 -5.62 -8.35
CA TRP A 79 -17.47 -6.33 -9.46
C TRP A 79 -18.91 -5.88 -9.68
N GLY A 80 -19.18 -5.27 -10.84
CA GLY A 80 -20.51 -4.87 -11.25
C GLY A 80 -21.49 -6.05 -11.33
N GLN A 81 -22.67 -5.92 -10.75
CA GLN A 81 -23.73 -6.95 -10.79
C GLN A 81 -24.18 -7.29 -12.22
N ASP A 82 -24.03 -6.35 -13.16
CA ASP A 82 -24.33 -6.57 -14.58
C ASP A 82 -23.13 -7.11 -15.36
N CYS A 83 -22.01 -7.47 -14.70
CA CYS A 83 -20.82 -8.02 -15.34
C CYS A 83 -20.76 -9.55 -15.25
N ARG A 84 -20.29 -10.20 -16.32
CA ARG A 84 -19.97 -11.63 -16.36
C ARG A 84 -18.54 -11.84 -16.84
N LEU A 85 -17.77 -12.65 -16.11
CA LEU A 85 -16.46 -13.09 -16.54
C LEU A 85 -16.59 -14.14 -17.65
N GLU A 86 -15.90 -13.94 -18.76
CA GLU A 86 -15.74 -14.92 -19.84
C GLU A 86 -14.59 -15.87 -19.52
N SER A 87 -14.79 -16.74 -18.54
CA SER A 87 -13.84 -17.77 -18.14
C SER A 87 -14.54 -18.94 -17.47
N ASP A 88 -13.99 -20.14 -17.65
CA ASP A 88 -14.35 -21.32 -16.86
C ASP A 88 -13.53 -21.41 -15.55
N ARG A 89 -12.52 -20.54 -15.38
CA ARG A 89 -11.67 -20.46 -14.18
C ARG A 89 -12.31 -19.56 -13.14
N SER A 90 -11.98 -19.80 -11.87
CA SER A 90 -12.37 -18.90 -10.79
C SER A 90 -11.70 -17.53 -10.93
N LEU A 91 -12.33 -16.48 -10.39
CA LEU A 91 -11.74 -15.15 -10.37
C LEU A 91 -10.35 -15.12 -9.69
N GLN A 92 -10.15 -15.94 -8.65
CA GLN A 92 -8.85 -16.12 -8.00
C GLN A 92 -7.80 -16.63 -8.98
N GLU A 93 -8.09 -17.67 -9.75
CA GLU A 93 -7.15 -18.24 -10.72
C GLU A 93 -6.81 -17.24 -11.84
N VAL A 94 -7.79 -16.45 -12.29
CA VAL A 94 -7.60 -15.42 -13.30
C VAL A 94 -6.70 -14.29 -12.77
N VAL A 95 -6.97 -13.79 -11.56
CA VAL A 95 -6.12 -12.76 -10.92
C VAL A 95 -4.72 -13.30 -10.64
N ASP A 96 -4.59 -14.52 -10.11
CA ASP A 96 -3.30 -15.15 -9.84
C ASP A 96 -2.47 -15.39 -11.11
N GLU A 97 -3.12 -15.55 -12.26
CA GLU A 97 -2.42 -15.62 -13.54
C GLU A 97 -1.85 -14.26 -13.94
N GLY A 98 -2.55 -13.15 -13.71
CA GLY A 98 -1.99 -11.81 -13.86
C GLY A 98 -0.78 -11.58 -12.94
N VAL A 99 -0.89 -12.00 -11.68
CA VAL A 99 0.22 -11.95 -10.72
C VAL A 99 1.41 -12.76 -11.19
N ARG A 100 1.20 -14.01 -11.59
CA ARG A 100 2.25 -14.89 -12.11
C ARG A 100 2.97 -14.27 -13.30
N ARG A 101 2.21 -13.72 -14.27
CA ARG A 101 2.78 -13.06 -15.45
C ARG A 101 3.59 -11.83 -15.09
N ALA A 102 3.11 -10.99 -14.17
CA ALA A 102 3.89 -9.86 -13.67
C ALA A 102 5.21 -10.33 -13.04
N TYR A 103 5.17 -11.32 -12.15
CA TYR A 103 6.36 -11.72 -11.39
C TYR A 103 7.38 -12.50 -12.22
N LEU A 104 6.93 -13.19 -13.27
CA LEU A 104 7.77 -13.93 -14.20
C LEU A 104 8.12 -13.15 -15.48
N ASN A 105 7.78 -11.87 -15.56
CA ASN A 105 8.09 -11.03 -16.72
C ASN A 105 9.63 -11.05 -16.98
N PRO A 106 10.08 -11.47 -18.18
CA PRO A 106 11.51 -11.58 -18.47
C PRO A 106 12.24 -10.24 -18.50
N GLU A 107 11.55 -9.14 -18.83
CA GLU A 107 12.13 -7.80 -18.94
C GLU A 107 12.29 -7.14 -17.56
N ASN A 108 11.43 -7.49 -16.60
CA ASN A 108 11.49 -6.99 -15.23
C ASN A 108 10.98 -8.05 -14.24
N LYS A 109 11.86 -9.00 -13.94
CA LYS A 109 11.56 -10.11 -13.05
C LYS A 109 11.47 -9.65 -11.59
N LEU A 110 10.33 -9.90 -10.96
CA LEU A 110 10.07 -9.53 -9.57
C LEU A 110 10.44 -10.68 -8.61
N ARG A 111 10.55 -10.39 -7.31
CA ARG A 111 10.94 -11.37 -6.29
C ARG A 111 9.72 -12.10 -5.72
N ALA A 112 9.60 -13.39 -6.02
CA ALA A 112 8.62 -14.25 -5.36
C ALA A 112 8.94 -14.43 -3.86
N SER A 113 7.96 -14.10 -3.02
CA SER A 113 8.07 -14.08 -1.55
C SER A 113 7.02 -14.98 -0.87
N ILE A 114 6.05 -15.54 -1.62
CA ILE A 114 5.01 -16.44 -1.08
C ILE A 114 5.54 -17.87 -0.89
N LEU A 115 5.08 -18.51 0.20
CA LEU A 115 5.42 -19.87 0.59
C LEU A 115 4.17 -20.76 0.48
N ALA A 116 4.29 -21.91 -0.19
CA ALA A 116 3.18 -22.86 -0.39
C ALA A 116 2.76 -23.58 0.90
N ASP A 117 3.71 -23.78 1.82
CA ASP A 117 3.51 -24.47 3.09
C ASP A 117 4.29 -23.70 4.16
N PRO A 118 3.73 -22.58 4.65
CA PRO A 118 4.45 -21.66 5.53
C PRO A 118 4.73 -22.27 6.92
N ALA A 119 3.92 -23.25 7.35
CA ALA A 119 4.04 -23.87 8.66
C ALA A 119 5.22 -24.85 8.73
N PHE A 120 5.47 -25.62 7.67
CA PHE A 120 6.45 -26.70 7.70
C PHE A 120 7.57 -26.50 6.68
N THR A 121 7.34 -26.87 5.42
CA THR A 121 8.42 -26.95 4.41
C THR A 121 8.90 -25.59 3.92
N ARG A 122 8.10 -24.53 4.07
CA ARG A 122 8.41 -23.16 3.66
C ARG A 122 8.92 -23.07 2.22
N ARG A 123 8.37 -23.92 1.34
CA ARG A 123 8.75 -23.96 -0.07
C ARG A 123 8.20 -22.72 -0.77
N ASN A 124 9.08 -21.92 -1.37
CA ASN A 124 8.70 -20.76 -2.16
C ASN A 124 7.91 -21.18 -3.41
N THR A 125 6.86 -20.46 -3.76
CA THR A 125 6.00 -20.75 -4.94
C THR A 125 6.65 -20.36 -6.26
N ARG A 126 7.69 -19.52 -6.23
CA ARG A 126 8.50 -19.03 -7.35
C ARG A 126 7.78 -18.12 -8.34
N ASP A 127 6.48 -17.90 -8.15
CA ASP A 127 5.65 -17.02 -8.97
C ASP A 127 4.85 -15.99 -8.15
N ASN A 128 5.06 -15.95 -6.83
CA ASN A 128 4.40 -15.06 -5.87
C ASN A 128 2.88 -15.24 -5.76
N THR A 129 2.35 -16.37 -6.22
CA THR A 129 0.95 -16.76 -6.01
C THR A 129 0.81 -17.69 -4.79
N PRO A 130 -0.39 -17.82 -4.19
CA PRO A 130 -1.61 -17.05 -4.47
C PRO A 130 -1.53 -15.62 -3.95
N SER A 131 -2.26 -14.72 -4.61
CA SER A 131 -2.54 -13.37 -4.12
C SER A 131 -3.69 -13.37 -3.12
N VAL A 132 -3.76 -12.31 -2.31
CA VAL A 132 -4.92 -12.05 -1.44
C VAL A 132 -5.97 -11.31 -2.26
N LEU A 133 -7.07 -11.97 -2.58
CA LEU A 133 -8.17 -11.39 -3.38
C LEU A 133 -9.36 -11.00 -2.49
N HIS A 134 -9.73 -9.73 -2.54
CA HIS A 134 -10.97 -9.20 -1.98
C HIS A 134 -11.93 -8.84 -3.10
N VAL A 135 -13.19 -9.29 -2.99
CA VAL A 135 -14.23 -9.03 -4.00
C VAL A 135 -15.44 -8.41 -3.32
N GLU A 136 -15.82 -7.22 -3.79
CA GLU A 136 -17.05 -6.53 -3.41
C GLU A 136 -17.99 -6.49 -4.61
N MET A 137 -19.22 -6.97 -4.45
CA MET A 137 -20.25 -6.85 -5.49
C MET A 137 -20.88 -5.46 -5.44
N VAL A 138 -20.89 -4.74 -6.55
CA VAL A 138 -21.40 -3.36 -6.66
C VAL A 138 -22.46 -3.23 -7.75
N PRO A 139 -23.41 -2.30 -7.67
CA PRO A 139 -24.36 -2.04 -8.75
C PRO A 139 -23.66 -1.61 -10.05
N GLY A 140 -24.28 -1.91 -11.20
CA GLY A 140 -23.85 -1.44 -12.51
C GLY A 140 -22.99 -2.45 -13.28
N ALA A 141 -22.39 -1.96 -14.37
CA ALA A 141 -21.80 -2.78 -15.42
C ALA A 141 -20.30 -2.51 -15.62
N THR A 142 -19.59 -2.17 -14.55
CA THR A 142 -18.15 -1.90 -14.54
C THR A 142 -17.44 -2.79 -13.54
N VAL A 143 -16.18 -3.11 -13.83
CA VAL A 143 -15.26 -3.73 -12.88
C VAL A 143 -14.13 -2.76 -12.60
N SER A 144 -13.84 -2.51 -11.31
CA SER A 144 -12.64 -1.78 -10.90
C SER A 144 -11.69 -2.71 -10.16
N VAL A 145 -10.40 -2.53 -10.39
CA VAL A 145 -9.34 -3.36 -9.81
C VAL A 145 -8.27 -2.45 -9.24
N ASP A 146 -8.07 -2.52 -7.93
CA ASP A 146 -6.94 -1.90 -7.26
C ASP A 146 -5.94 -2.98 -6.87
N VAL A 147 -4.66 -2.77 -7.16
CA VAL A 147 -3.58 -3.70 -6.81
C VAL A 147 -2.62 -3.06 -5.83
N ALA A 148 -2.23 -3.82 -4.81
CA ALA A 148 -1.21 -3.44 -3.85
C ALA A 148 -0.12 -4.51 -3.77
N ALA A 149 1.13 -4.12 -3.99
CA ALA A 149 2.31 -4.94 -3.77
C ALA A 149 2.87 -4.65 -2.37
N LYS A 150 2.38 -5.35 -1.35
CA LYS A 150 2.66 -4.99 0.05
C LYS A 150 3.93 -5.63 0.56
N GLY A 151 4.99 -4.83 0.73
CA GLY A 151 6.26 -5.29 1.29
C GLY A 151 6.08 -5.88 2.70
N GLY A 152 6.69 -7.04 2.95
CA GLY A 152 6.59 -7.79 4.20
C GLY A 152 7.07 -7.00 5.42
N GLY A 153 8.06 -6.12 5.23
CA GLY A 153 8.52 -5.20 6.28
C GLY A 153 7.39 -4.32 6.81
N SER A 154 6.60 -3.73 5.92
CA SER A 154 5.44 -2.89 6.28
C SER A 154 4.24 -3.73 6.74
N GLU A 155 4.00 -4.89 6.14
CA GLU A 155 2.93 -5.82 6.54
C GLU A 155 3.09 -6.27 8.00
N ASN A 156 4.32 -6.61 8.40
CA ASN A 156 4.67 -7.01 9.76
C ASN A 156 4.45 -5.91 10.82
N LYS A 157 4.22 -4.65 10.40
CA LYS A 157 3.92 -3.54 11.31
C LYS A 157 2.43 -3.27 11.49
N SER A 158 1.58 -4.09 10.89
CA SER A 158 0.13 -4.00 11.10
C SER A 158 -0.21 -4.26 12.57
N LYS A 159 -1.04 -3.39 13.16
CA LYS A 159 -1.49 -3.46 14.56
C LYS A 159 -3.01 -3.47 14.61
N PHE A 160 -3.54 -4.16 15.61
CA PHE A 160 -4.97 -4.26 15.85
C PHE A 160 -5.27 -4.13 17.34
N LYS A 161 -6.35 -3.41 17.68
CA LYS A 161 -6.84 -3.29 19.05
C LYS A 161 -8.36 -3.17 19.04
N MET A 162 -9.03 -3.91 19.92
CA MET A 162 -10.43 -3.67 20.26
C MET A 162 -10.47 -2.51 21.27
N MET A 163 -10.96 -1.37 20.83
CA MET A 163 -11.00 -0.14 21.62
C MET A 163 -12.35 0.00 22.34
N ASN A 164 -12.33 0.56 23.55
CA ASN A 164 -13.54 1.03 24.20
C ASN A 164 -14.02 2.33 23.53
N PRO A 165 -15.32 2.67 23.61
CA PRO A 165 -15.84 3.92 23.03
C PRO A 165 -15.15 5.20 23.53
N SER A 166 -14.56 5.15 24.73
CA SER A 166 -13.84 6.27 25.35
C SER A 166 -12.35 6.34 24.99
N ASP A 167 -11.81 5.33 24.31
CA ASP A 167 -10.38 5.28 24.01
C ASP A 167 -10.03 6.29 22.89
N SER A 168 -8.87 6.92 23.01
CA SER A 168 -8.35 7.84 22.00
C SER A 168 -7.60 7.08 20.90
N ILE A 169 -8.07 7.23 19.65
CA ILE A 169 -7.38 6.70 18.46
C ILE A 169 -5.98 7.32 18.34
N VAL A 170 -5.88 8.63 18.59
CA VAL A 170 -4.62 9.38 18.51
C VAL A 170 -3.61 8.82 19.49
N ASP A 171 -4.00 8.62 20.75
CA ASP A 171 -3.08 8.14 21.78
C ASP A 171 -2.62 6.72 21.48
N TRP A 172 -3.51 5.87 20.97
CA TRP A 172 -3.14 4.52 20.55
C TRP A 172 -2.15 4.52 19.37
N VAL A 173 -2.34 5.39 18.38
CA VAL A 173 -1.39 5.53 17.26
C VAL A 173 -0.01 5.94 17.79
N LEU A 174 0.05 6.94 18.68
CA LEU A 174 1.31 7.41 19.27
C LEU A 174 1.99 6.35 20.14
N GLU A 175 1.22 5.49 20.80
CA GLU A 175 1.73 4.35 21.57
C GLU A 175 2.35 3.28 20.65
N MET A 176 1.73 3.01 19.50
CA MET A 176 2.14 1.93 18.59
C MET A 176 3.33 2.29 17.72
N LEU A 177 3.42 3.54 17.24
CA LEU A 177 4.44 3.97 16.27
C LEU A 177 5.88 3.68 16.73
N PRO A 178 6.30 4.03 17.97
CA PRO A 178 7.64 3.71 18.47
C PRO A 178 7.94 2.20 18.48
N GLN A 179 6.93 1.36 18.71
CA GLN A 179 7.08 -0.10 18.75
C GLN A 179 7.27 -0.71 17.36
N MET A 180 6.89 0.01 16.29
CA MET A 180 7.12 -0.43 14.91
C MET A 180 8.59 -0.31 14.53
N GLY A 181 9.35 0.59 15.17
CA GLY A 181 10.70 0.95 14.78
C GLY A 181 10.76 1.46 13.33
N ALA A 182 11.95 1.41 12.71
CA ALA A 182 12.17 1.87 11.34
C ALA A 182 11.92 0.81 10.25
N GLY A 183 11.52 -0.42 10.62
CA GLY A 183 11.46 -1.57 9.69
C GLY A 183 10.35 -1.51 8.61
N TRP A 184 9.59 -0.42 8.56
CA TRP A 184 8.61 -0.12 7.51
C TRP A 184 9.05 1.04 6.61
N CYS A 185 10.31 1.49 6.76
CA CYS A 185 11.00 2.45 5.90
C CYS A 185 10.32 3.84 5.81
N PRO A 186 10.12 4.57 6.94
CA PRO A 186 9.62 5.94 6.89
C PRO A 186 10.57 6.86 6.08
N PRO A 187 10.07 7.96 5.47
CA PRO A 187 8.71 8.47 5.56
C PRO A 187 7.71 7.69 4.70
N GLY A 188 6.54 7.37 5.26
CA GLY A 188 5.49 6.62 4.57
C GLY A 188 4.08 7.01 4.99
N MET A 189 3.10 6.16 4.66
CA MET A 189 1.69 6.38 5.00
C MET A 189 1.25 5.51 6.17
N LEU A 190 0.30 6.01 6.97
CA LEU A 190 -0.42 5.21 7.95
C LEU A 190 -1.82 4.90 7.44
N GLY A 191 -2.12 3.61 7.31
CA GLY A 191 -3.47 3.12 7.04
C GLY A 191 -4.19 2.86 8.35
N ILE A 192 -5.31 3.55 8.59
CA ILE A 192 -6.08 3.45 9.83
C ILE A 192 -7.51 3.05 9.48
N GLY A 193 -7.90 1.83 9.85
CA GLY A 193 -9.25 1.31 9.69
C GLY A 193 -9.99 1.33 11.02
N ILE A 194 -11.15 1.99 11.07
CA ILE A 194 -11.96 2.15 12.28
C ILE A 194 -13.35 1.55 12.04
N GLY A 195 -13.79 0.71 12.97
CA GLY A 195 -15.12 0.09 12.94
C GLY A 195 -15.16 -1.31 12.32
N GLY A 196 -16.35 -1.92 12.39
CA GLY A 196 -16.55 -3.32 11.99
C GLY A 196 -15.94 -4.32 13.00
N THR A 197 -15.81 -5.58 12.56
CA THR A 197 -15.05 -6.61 13.29
C THR A 197 -13.56 -6.50 12.98
N ALA A 198 -12.73 -7.35 13.60
CA ALA A 198 -11.29 -7.37 13.37
C ALA A 198 -10.92 -7.46 11.87
N GLU A 199 -11.62 -8.32 11.13
CA GLU A 199 -11.42 -8.55 9.71
C GLU A 199 -11.72 -7.28 8.90
N LYS A 200 -12.85 -6.62 9.18
CA LYS A 200 -13.24 -5.41 8.45
C LYS A 200 -12.35 -4.22 8.81
N ALA A 201 -11.94 -4.06 10.07
CA ALA A 201 -11.03 -3.00 10.50
C ALA A 201 -9.67 -3.12 9.79
N MET A 202 -9.10 -4.33 9.71
CA MET A 202 -7.83 -4.56 9.02
C MET A 202 -7.95 -4.36 7.50
N LEU A 203 -9.07 -4.77 6.91
CA LEU A 203 -9.37 -4.51 5.51
C LEU A 203 -9.45 -3.00 5.21
N LEU A 204 -10.23 -2.25 6.01
CA LEU A 204 -10.34 -0.78 5.89
C LEU A 204 -8.99 -0.08 6.04
N ALA A 205 -8.14 -0.55 6.95
CA ALA A 205 -6.79 -0.02 7.12
C ALA A 205 -5.97 -0.18 5.84
N LYS A 206 -6.05 -1.33 5.15
CA LYS A 206 -5.37 -1.53 3.86
C LYS A 206 -5.98 -0.70 2.74
N GLU A 207 -7.31 -0.65 2.64
CA GLU A 207 -8.01 0.16 1.63
C GLU A 207 -7.67 1.66 1.76
N SER A 208 -7.54 2.17 2.99
CA SER A 208 -7.20 3.58 3.24
C SER A 208 -5.84 4.00 2.67
N LEU A 209 -4.92 3.06 2.44
CA LEU A 209 -3.61 3.32 1.84
C LEU A 209 -3.68 3.61 0.34
N MET A 210 -4.82 3.36 -0.31
CA MET A 210 -5.04 3.70 -1.73
C MET A 210 -5.51 5.16 -1.91
N GLY A 211 -5.71 5.88 -0.80
CA GLY A 211 -6.08 7.30 -0.81
C GLY A 211 -4.94 8.22 -1.22
N PRO A 212 -5.26 9.48 -1.58
CA PRO A 212 -4.26 10.46 -1.98
C PRO A 212 -3.37 10.88 -0.80
N ILE A 213 -2.11 11.19 -1.10
CA ILE A 213 -1.18 11.82 -0.14
C ILE A 213 -1.34 13.35 -0.25
N ASP A 214 -2.19 13.91 0.62
CA ASP A 214 -2.67 15.29 0.49
C ASP A 214 -2.55 16.14 1.78
N MET A 215 -1.74 15.72 2.75
CA MET A 215 -1.65 16.40 4.05
C MET A 215 -1.23 17.87 3.95
N ALA A 216 -0.34 18.22 3.01
CA ALA A 216 0.05 19.61 2.78
C ALA A 216 -1.14 20.47 2.33
N GLN A 217 -1.93 19.97 1.38
CA GLN A 217 -3.12 20.64 0.87
C GLN A 217 -4.21 20.71 1.95
N LEU A 218 -4.42 19.63 2.70
CA LEU A 218 -5.36 19.57 3.81
C LEU A 218 -5.02 20.59 4.90
N LYS A 219 -3.75 20.70 5.32
CA LYS A 219 -3.33 21.69 6.32
C LYS A 219 -3.48 23.13 5.82
N ALA A 220 -3.16 23.39 4.54
CA ALA A 220 -3.28 24.73 3.97
C ALA A 220 -4.73 25.20 3.87
N ARG A 221 -5.66 24.30 3.52
CA ARG A 221 -7.09 24.65 3.39
C ARG A 221 -7.88 24.57 4.70
N GLY A 222 -7.36 23.84 5.70
CA GLY A 222 -8.04 23.54 6.96
C GLY A 222 -9.02 22.36 6.86
N PRO A 223 -9.35 21.72 8.01
CA PRO A 223 -10.30 20.61 8.05
C PRO A 223 -11.73 21.12 7.87
N ARG A 224 -12.57 20.34 7.21
CA ARG A 224 -14.00 20.61 6.99
C ARG A 224 -14.92 19.73 7.83
N ASP A 225 -14.39 18.63 8.35
CA ASP A 225 -15.08 17.68 9.20
C ASP A 225 -14.13 17.10 10.27
N ASP A 226 -14.72 16.32 11.17
CA ASP A 226 -14.00 15.72 12.31
C ASP A 226 -12.94 14.70 11.87
N ILE A 227 -13.14 14.04 10.72
CA ILE A 227 -12.18 13.06 10.19
C ILE A 227 -10.94 13.78 9.67
N GLU A 228 -11.11 14.88 8.95
CA GLU A 228 -10.01 15.72 8.50
C GLU A 228 -9.27 16.37 9.67
N ALA A 229 -9.99 16.80 10.71
CA ALA A 229 -9.38 17.31 11.93
C ALA A 229 -8.54 16.22 12.62
N LEU A 230 -9.06 14.99 12.73
CA LEU A 230 -8.35 13.84 13.27
C LEU A 230 -7.10 13.49 12.45
N ARG A 231 -7.19 13.53 11.11
CA ARG A 231 -6.03 13.28 10.23
C ARG A 231 -4.92 14.28 10.47
N ILE A 232 -5.24 15.58 10.57
CA ILE A 232 -4.27 16.63 10.88
C ILE A 232 -3.65 16.40 12.27
N GLU A 233 -4.47 16.10 13.27
CA GLU A 233 -3.99 15.86 14.64
C GLU A 233 -3.01 14.67 14.71
N ILE A 234 -3.35 13.55 14.08
CA ILE A 234 -2.48 12.37 14.01
C ILE A 234 -1.18 12.73 13.28
N TYR A 235 -1.27 13.41 12.13
CA TYR A 235 -0.11 13.78 11.34
C TYR A 235 0.88 14.65 12.13
N ASP A 236 0.37 15.70 12.78
CA ASP A 236 1.20 16.63 13.54
C ASP A 236 1.83 15.95 14.75
N LYS A 237 1.06 15.17 15.50
CA LYS A 237 1.57 14.48 16.69
C LYS A 237 2.55 13.36 16.34
N VAL A 238 2.33 12.59 15.28
CA VAL A 238 3.25 11.53 14.85
C VAL A 238 4.58 12.12 14.38
N ASN A 239 4.55 13.17 13.55
CA ASN A 239 5.78 13.82 13.09
C ASN A 239 6.52 14.52 14.24
N ALA A 240 5.80 15.04 15.25
CA ALA A 240 6.40 15.60 16.46
C ALA A 240 7.12 14.56 17.35
N LEU A 241 6.89 13.25 17.17
CA LEU A 241 7.67 12.21 17.86
C LEU A 241 9.14 12.21 17.43
N GLY A 242 9.47 12.81 16.27
CA GLY A 242 10.83 12.91 15.79
C GLY A 242 11.48 11.57 15.46
N ILE A 243 10.70 10.54 15.09
CA ILE A 243 11.24 9.26 14.60
C ILE A 243 11.99 9.51 13.28
N GLY A 244 11.33 10.23 12.38
CA GLY A 244 11.87 10.75 11.13
C GLY A 244 12.25 9.69 10.09
N ALA A 245 12.89 10.13 9.02
CA ALA A 245 13.21 9.28 7.87
C ALA A 245 14.15 8.13 8.27
N GLN A 246 13.79 6.90 7.93
CA GLN A 246 14.48 5.66 8.29
C GLN A 246 14.75 5.49 9.80
N GLY A 247 14.04 6.22 10.68
CA GLY A 247 14.31 6.22 12.12
C GLY A 247 15.57 7.00 12.53
N LEU A 248 16.07 7.89 11.67
CA LEU A 248 17.29 8.67 11.89
C LEU A 248 17.03 10.01 12.60
N GLY A 249 15.84 10.22 13.15
CA GLY A 249 15.39 11.52 13.59
C GLY A 249 14.90 12.39 12.43
N GLY A 250 14.45 13.60 12.72
CA GLY A 250 14.01 14.58 11.70
C GLY A 250 12.53 14.91 11.77
N LEU A 251 12.05 15.62 10.76
CA LEU A 251 10.72 16.23 10.75
C LEU A 251 9.63 15.30 10.19
N SER A 252 9.99 14.37 9.30
CA SER A 252 9.03 13.57 8.55
C SER A 252 9.15 12.09 8.87
N THR A 253 8.22 11.58 9.67
CA THR A 253 7.98 10.14 9.89
C THR A 253 6.89 9.64 8.97
N ILE A 254 5.85 10.44 8.76
CA ILE A 254 4.74 10.15 7.83
C ILE A 254 4.53 11.34 6.88
N LEU A 255 3.98 11.04 5.70
CA LEU A 255 3.69 12.00 4.63
C LEU A 255 2.22 12.37 4.54
#